data_AF-A0A1Z9E5R3-F1
#
_entry.id   AF-A0A1Z9E5R3-F1
#
_cell.length_a   1.000
_cell.length_b   1.000
_cell.length_c   1.000
_cell.angle_alpha   90.00
_cell.angle_beta   90.00
_cell.angle_gamma   90.00
#
_symmetry.space_group_name_H-M   'P 1'
#
loop_
_entity.id
_entity.type
_entity.pdbx_description
1 polymer ?
#
loop_
_entity_poly.entity_id
_entity_poly.type
_entity_poly.pdbx_seq_one_letter_code
_entity_poly.pdbx_strand_id
1 'polypeptide(L)'
;MTRALLIKLHLYCSAFFSAAIVLVALSGGLYLIGIKGTIDQNLVGLAGSGEQLLAEPSIEAVRAALTEVGVKDFEFDYVKQKGPQLITRPTTRPFYTLDVSGNEVVVQYNEPSLQKKMIELHMGHGPVAYKTYQKVFAAGMLFIILSGLWAGLSSLKLRRPTAVVAGGGLLVFVLLAMS
;
A
#
# COMPACT_ATOMS: atom_id res chain seq x y z
N MET A 1 9.65 33.70 1.89
CA MET A 1 8.97 33.02 3.02
C MET A 1 9.83 33.18 4.27
N THR A 2 9.26 33.51 5.44
CA THR A 2 10.07 33.67 6.67
C THR A 2 10.43 32.32 7.28
N ARG A 3 11.56 32.24 8.00
CA ARG A 3 11.98 31.03 8.73
C ARG A 3 10.89 30.53 9.70
N ALA A 4 10.25 31.46 10.42
CA ALA A 4 9.17 31.15 11.35
C ALA A 4 7.96 30.49 10.65
N LEU A 5 7.60 31.00 9.47
CA LEU A 5 6.51 30.41 8.68
C LEU A 5 6.86 28.99 8.21
N LEU A 6 8.08 28.76 7.73
CA LEU A 6 8.50 27.41 7.33
C LEU A 6 8.44 26.41 8.49
N ILE A 7 8.92 26.80 9.67
CA ILE A 7 8.87 25.94 10.86
C ILE A 7 7.42 25.63 11.24
N LYS A 8 6.53 26.62 11.18
CA LYS A 8 5.10 26.41 11.47
C LYS A 8 4.46 25.41 10.49
N LEU A 9 4.72 25.58 9.19
CA LEU A 9 4.24 24.66 8.16
C LEU A 9 4.81 23.24 8.34
N HIS A 10 6.11 23.12 8.66
CA HIS A 10 6.74 21.84 8.98
C HIS A 10 6.03 21.13 10.14
N LEU A 11 5.79 21.85 11.24
CA LEU A 11 5.14 21.28 12.42
C LEU A 11 3.69 20.88 12.14
N TYR A 12 2.93 21.71 11.42
CA TYR A 12 1.55 21.38 11.06
C TYR A 12 1.46 20.17 10.15
N CYS A 13 2.32 20.09 9.13
CA CYS A 13 2.40 18.96 8.23
C CYS A 13 2.80 17.68 8.98
N SER A 14 3.81 17.78 9.86
CA SER A 14 4.26 16.65 10.69
C SER A 14 3.18 16.15 11.63
N ALA A 15 2.46 17.06 12.30
CA ALA A 15 1.37 16.70 13.20
C ALA A 15 0.22 16.02 12.45
N PHE A 16 -0.20 16.60 11.31
CA PHE A 16 -1.27 16.05 10.48
C PHE A 16 -0.96 14.65 9.98
N PHE A 17 0.29 14.40 9.56
CA PHE A 17 0.69 13.10 9.02
C PHE A 17 1.24 12.10 10.05
N SER A 18 1.46 12.51 11.30
CA SER A 18 2.11 11.69 12.34
C SER A 18 1.52 10.29 12.47
N ALA A 19 0.20 10.16 12.55
CA ALA A 19 -0.48 8.87 12.65
C ALA A 19 -0.20 7.98 11.43
N ALA A 20 -0.25 8.55 10.22
CA ALA A 20 0.06 7.82 8.99
C ALA A 20 1.54 7.41 8.93
N ILE A 21 2.47 8.28 9.35
CA ILE A 21 3.91 7.96 9.44
C ILE A 21 4.13 6.75 10.33
N VAL A 22 3.55 6.76 11.54
CA VAL A 22 3.69 5.67 12.51
C VAL A 22 3.10 4.38 11.94
N LEU A 23 1.90 4.42 11.37
CA LEU A 23 1.24 3.24 10.80
C LEU A 23 2.02 2.64 9.63
N VAL A 24 2.52 3.48 8.72
CA VAL A 24 3.33 3.04 7.56
C VAL A 24 4.66 2.45 8.01
N ALA A 25 5.34 3.09 8.97
CA ALA A 25 6.60 2.61 9.54
C ALA A 25 6.42 1.28 10.29
N LEU A 26 5.39 1.17 11.14
CA LEU A 26 5.11 -0.05 11.90
C LEU A 26 4.72 -1.20 10.97
N SER A 27 3.79 -0.98 10.03
CA SER A 27 3.35 -2.05 9.13
C SER A 27 4.49 -2.58 8.25
N GLY A 28 5.34 -1.69 7.72
CA GLY A 28 6.53 -2.07 6.95
C GLY A 28 7.59 -2.77 7.79
N GLY A 29 7.87 -2.26 9.00
CA GLY A 29 8.84 -2.86 9.92
C GLY A 29 8.41 -4.25 10.37
N LEU A 30 7.15 -4.42 10.79
CA LEU A 30 6.56 -5.71 11.13
C LEU A 30 6.66 -6.71 9.95
N TYR A 31 6.40 -6.25 8.72
CA TYR A 31 6.53 -7.09 7.53
C TYR A 31 7.97 -7.60 7.33
N LEU A 32 8.98 -6.75 7.52
CA LEU A 32 10.39 -7.10 7.35
C LEU A 32 10.91 -8.07 8.41
N ILE A 33 10.37 -8.04 9.63
CA ILE A 33 10.71 -9.00 10.70
C ILE A 33 9.84 -10.27 10.65
N GLY A 34 9.09 -10.49 9.56
CA GLY A 34 8.32 -11.72 9.32
C GLY A 34 6.84 -11.66 9.73
N ILE A 35 6.37 -10.57 10.33
CA ILE A 35 4.97 -10.39 10.76
C ILE A 35 4.17 -9.75 9.62
N LYS A 36 3.78 -10.59 8.65
CA LYS A 36 3.09 -10.15 7.42
C LYS A 36 1.57 -9.99 7.56
N GLY A 37 1.00 -10.53 8.63
CA GLY A 37 -0.45 -10.74 8.77
C GLY A 37 -0.93 -11.94 7.97
N THR A 38 -2.18 -12.33 8.21
CA THR A 38 -2.84 -13.47 7.56
C THR A 38 -3.94 -13.02 6.61
N ILE A 39 -4.28 -13.91 5.67
CA ILE A 39 -5.51 -13.89 4.89
C ILE A 39 -6.22 -15.20 5.22
N ASP A 40 -7.44 -15.12 5.73
CA ASP A 40 -8.30 -16.28 5.85
C ASP A 40 -8.97 -16.53 4.50
N GLN A 41 -8.83 -17.73 3.96
CA GLN A 41 -9.27 -18.09 2.61
C GLN A 41 -10.35 -19.15 2.69
N ASN A 42 -11.52 -18.84 2.15
CA ASN A 42 -12.67 -19.74 2.15
C ASN A 42 -13.09 -20.01 0.70
N LEU A 43 -13.19 -21.28 0.34
CA LEU A 43 -13.72 -21.69 -0.96
C LEU A 43 -15.20 -21.29 -1.05
N VAL A 44 -15.56 -20.60 -2.13
CA VAL A 44 -16.93 -20.15 -2.40
C VAL A 44 -17.59 -21.10 -3.39
N GLY A 45 -16.87 -21.48 -4.44
CA GLY A 45 -17.37 -22.38 -5.46
C GLY A 45 -16.44 -22.47 -6.66
N LEU A 46 -16.91 -23.18 -7.69
CA LEU A 46 -16.26 -23.32 -8.98
C LEU A 46 -17.14 -22.67 -10.04
N ALA A 47 -16.54 -21.85 -10.89
CA ALA A 47 -17.19 -21.26 -12.07
C ALA A 47 -16.55 -21.80 -13.36
N GLY A 48 -17.29 -21.71 -14.47
CA GLY A 48 -16.81 -22.08 -15.80
C GLY A 48 -16.07 -20.94 -16.54
N SER A 49 -15.75 -21.21 -17.80
CA SER A 49 -15.26 -20.22 -18.77
C SER A 49 -13.92 -19.56 -18.40
N GLY A 50 -13.05 -20.27 -17.69
CA GLY A 50 -11.79 -19.74 -17.19
C GLY A 50 -10.86 -19.12 -18.24
N GLU A 51 -10.65 -19.80 -19.37
CA GLU A 51 -9.76 -19.29 -20.43
C GLU A 51 -10.28 -17.98 -21.03
N GLN A 52 -11.59 -17.87 -21.24
CA GLN A 52 -12.24 -16.67 -21.74
C GLN A 52 -12.15 -15.53 -20.71
N LEU A 53 -12.36 -15.86 -19.43
CA LEU A 53 -12.24 -14.91 -18.33
C LEU A 53 -10.81 -14.36 -18.17
N LEU A 54 -9.77 -15.17 -18.40
CA LEU A 54 -8.38 -14.72 -18.39
C LEU A 54 -7.99 -13.89 -19.61
N ALA A 55 -8.57 -14.19 -20.78
CA ALA A 55 -8.31 -13.44 -22.01
C ALA A 55 -8.84 -12.01 -21.90
N GLU A 56 -10.03 -11.83 -21.33
CA GLU A 56 -10.70 -10.54 -21.18
C GLU A 56 -11.24 -10.33 -19.75
N PRO A 57 -10.37 -10.04 -18.76
CA PRO A 57 -10.76 -9.95 -17.35
C PRO A 57 -11.40 -8.58 -17.01
N SER A 58 -12.56 -8.31 -17.60
CA SER A 58 -13.35 -7.10 -17.30
C SER A 58 -14.06 -7.20 -15.94
N ILE A 59 -14.53 -6.06 -15.43
CA ILE A 59 -15.33 -6.00 -14.20
C ILE A 59 -16.61 -6.81 -14.37
N GLU A 60 -17.23 -6.72 -15.54
CA GLU A 60 -18.47 -7.41 -15.90
C GLU A 60 -18.25 -8.92 -15.97
N ALA A 61 -17.15 -9.37 -16.59
CA ALA A 61 -16.82 -10.78 -16.70
C ALA A 61 -16.54 -11.41 -15.32
N VAL A 62 -15.76 -10.74 -14.48
CA VAL A 62 -15.51 -11.21 -13.10
C VAL A 62 -16.79 -11.19 -12.27
N ARG A 63 -17.65 -10.17 -12.42
CA ARG A 63 -18.95 -10.12 -11.73
C ARG A 63 -19.86 -11.27 -12.16
N ALA A 64 -19.88 -11.62 -13.45
CA ALA A 64 -20.63 -12.76 -13.94
C ALA A 64 -20.13 -14.08 -13.32
N ALA A 65 -18.81 -14.31 -13.30
CA ALA A 65 -18.21 -15.49 -12.67
C ALA A 65 -18.50 -15.57 -11.16
N LEU A 66 -18.49 -14.44 -10.44
CA LEU A 66 -18.88 -14.37 -9.04
C LEU A 66 -20.37 -14.69 -8.84
N THR A 67 -21.23 -14.22 -9.75
CA THR A 67 -22.68 -14.47 -9.69
C THR A 67 -23.01 -15.95 -9.91
N GLU A 68 -22.26 -16.64 -10.77
CA GLU A 68 -22.39 -18.08 -11.03
C GLU A 68 -22.22 -18.92 -9.76
N VAL A 69 -21.28 -18.54 -8.89
CA VAL A 69 -21.04 -19.18 -7.59
C VAL A 69 -21.89 -18.59 -6.45
N GLY A 70 -22.91 -17.78 -6.77
CA GLY A 70 -23.88 -17.27 -5.80
C GLY A 70 -23.49 -15.98 -5.08
N VAL A 71 -22.37 -15.33 -5.45
CA VAL A 71 -21.97 -14.04 -4.87
C VAL A 71 -22.73 -12.91 -5.57
N LYS A 72 -23.64 -12.28 -4.82
CA LYS A 72 -24.45 -11.13 -5.28
C LYS A 72 -24.00 -9.86 -4.55
N ASP A 73 -24.20 -8.72 -5.20
CA ASP A 73 -24.02 -7.38 -4.61
C ASP A 73 -22.60 -7.09 -4.07
N PHE A 74 -21.58 -7.82 -4.52
CA PHE A 74 -20.19 -7.52 -4.19
C PHE A 74 -19.67 -6.36 -5.05
N GLU A 75 -19.14 -5.34 -4.39
CA GLU A 75 -18.53 -4.18 -5.04
C GLU A 75 -17.01 -4.25 -5.01
N PHE A 76 -16.38 -3.94 -6.14
CA PHE A 76 -14.94 -3.81 -6.28
C PHE A 76 -14.60 -2.75 -7.32
N ASP A 77 -13.48 -2.07 -7.12
CA ASP A 77 -13.08 -0.91 -7.91
C ASP A 77 -12.53 -1.33 -9.29
N TYR A 78 -11.74 -2.41 -9.30
CA TYR A 78 -11.09 -2.95 -10.50
C TYR A 78 -10.60 -4.38 -10.27
N VAL A 79 -10.27 -5.08 -11.36
CA VAL A 79 -9.67 -6.42 -11.35
C VAL A 79 -8.17 -6.29 -11.57
N LYS A 80 -7.36 -7.00 -10.78
CA LYS A 80 -5.93 -7.15 -11.01
C LYS A 80 -5.64 -8.58 -11.42
N GLN A 81 -5.15 -8.76 -12.64
CA GLN A 81 -4.60 -10.04 -13.10
C GLN A 81 -3.15 -10.20 -12.64
N LYS A 82 -2.82 -11.40 -12.15
CA LYS A 82 -1.48 -11.86 -11.77
C LYS A 82 -1.30 -13.30 -12.25
N GLY A 83 -0.79 -13.46 -13.48
CA GLY A 83 -0.72 -14.77 -14.12
C GLY A 83 -2.13 -15.34 -14.31
N PRO A 84 -2.41 -16.59 -13.89
CA PRO A 84 -3.72 -17.22 -14.00
C PRO A 84 -4.71 -16.81 -12.87
N GLN A 85 -4.30 -15.91 -11.98
CA GLN A 85 -5.15 -15.44 -10.89
C GLN A 85 -5.72 -14.05 -11.19
N LEU A 86 -7.03 -13.88 -11.00
CA LEU A 86 -7.69 -12.59 -10.96
C LEU A 86 -8.02 -12.22 -9.51
N ILE A 87 -7.80 -10.96 -9.15
CA ILE A 87 -7.98 -10.45 -7.79
C ILE A 87 -8.87 -9.22 -7.83
N THR A 88 -10.00 -9.24 -7.13
CA THR A 88 -10.82 -8.04 -6.97
C THR A 88 -10.15 -7.08 -5.98
N ARG A 89 -10.19 -5.77 -6.28
CA ARG A 89 -9.56 -4.73 -5.46
C ARG A 89 -10.61 -3.77 -4.90
N PRO A 90 -10.39 -3.19 -3.71
CA PRO A 90 -9.16 -3.20 -2.90
C PRO A 90 -9.02 -4.42 -1.97
N THR A 91 -7.78 -4.81 -1.66
CA THR A 91 -7.44 -5.92 -0.72
C THR A 91 -7.34 -5.47 0.74
N THR A 92 -7.76 -4.25 1.04
CA THR A 92 -7.80 -3.69 2.40
C THR A 92 -9.13 -3.96 3.10
N ARG A 93 -10.09 -4.54 2.37
CA ARG A 93 -11.35 -5.11 2.84
C ARG A 93 -11.47 -6.53 2.27
N PRO A 94 -12.46 -7.33 2.67
CA PRO A 94 -12.64 -8.64 2.08
C PRO A 94 -12.79 -8.58 0.56
N PHE A 95 -12.19 -9.54 -0.13
CA PHE A 95 -12.08 -9.56 -1.58
C PHE A 95 -12.14 -11.00 -2.10
N TYR A 96 -12.25 -11.14 -3.41
CA TYR A 96 -12.30 -12.44 -4.08
C TYR A 96 -11.05 -12.65 -4.94
N THR A 97 -10.57 -13.88 -4.94
CA THR A 97 -9.60 -14.37 -5.91
C THR A 97 -10.26 -15.44 -6.77
N LEU A 98 -9.97 -15.38 -8.06
CA LEU A 98 -10.42 -16.33 -9.06
C LEU A 98 -9.16 -16.96 -9.64
N ASP A 99 -8.87 -18.20 -9.23
CA ASP A 99 -7.73 -18.97 -9.71
C ASP A 99 -8.16 -19.82 -10.89
N VAL A 100 -7.62 -19.53 -12.06
CA VAL A 100 -8.04 -20.17 -13.31
C VAL A 100 -7.12 -21.32 -13.67
N SER A 101 -7.71 -22.48 -13.93
CA SER A 101 -7.01 -23.69 -14.38
C SER A 101 -7.76 -24.28 -15.59
N GLY A 102 -7.34 -23.90 -16.79
CA GLY A 102 -8.07 -24.21 -18.02
C GLY A 102 -9.44 -23.54 -18.00
N ASN A 103 -10.51 -24.33 -18.17
CA ASN A 103 -11.88 -23.81 -18.16
C ASN A 103 -12.50 -23.71 -16.75
N GLU A 104 -11.84 -24.24 -15.72
CA GLU A 104 -12.31 -24.18 -14.33
C GLU A 104 -11.76 -22.93 -13.63
N VAL A 105 -12.62 -22.29 -12.84
CA VAL A 105 -12.28 -21.11 -12.05
C VAL A 105 -12.59 -21.38 -10.59
N VAL A 106 -11.56 -21.48 -9.75
CA VAL A 106 -11.72 -21.62 -8.30
C VAL A 106 -11.93 -20.24 -7.69
N VAL A 107 -13.12 -20.02 -7.12
CA VAL A 107 -13.47 -18.74 -6.49
C VAL A 107 -13.27 -18.84 -4.98
N GLN A 108 -12.43 -17.97 -4.43
CA GLN A 108 -12.15 -17.91 -3.00
C GLN A 108 -12.50 -16.54 -2.43
N TYR A 109 -13.12 -16.54 -1.25
CA TYR A 109 -13.31 -15.35 -0.43
C TYR A 109 -12.12 -15.17 0.50
N ASN A 110 -11.58 -13.96 0.54
CA ASN A 110 -10.35 -13.64 1.24
C ASN A 110 -10.60 -12.55 2.29
N GLU A 111 -10.38 -12.88 3.55
CA GLU A 111 -10.50 -11.92 4.66
C GLU A 111 -9.12 -11.58 5.25
N PRO A 112 -8.60 -10.36 5.02
CA PRO A 112 -7.31 -9.96 5.53
C PRO A 112 -7.37 -9.53 7.00
N SER A 113 -6.41 -10.00 7.80
CA SER A 113 -6.15 -9.48 9.16
C SER A 113 -5.80 -7.98 9.16
N LEU A 114 -5.85 -7.31 10.32
CA LEU A 114 -5.51 -5.89 10.43
C LEU A 114 -4.10 -5.59 9.90
N GLN A 115 -3.09 -6.36 10.32
CA GLN A 115 -1.72 -6.19 9.83
C GLN A 115 -1.64 -6.35 8.30
N LYS A 116 -2.38 -7.32 7.74
CA LYS A 116 -2.44 -7.52 6.29
C LYS A 116 -3.11 -6.33 5.59
N LYS A 117 -4.22 -5.79 6.12
CA LYS A 117 -4.85 -4.58 5.60
C LYS A 117 -3.88 -3.38 5.60
N MET A 118 -3.10 -3.21 6.67
CA MET A 118 -2.15 -2.11 6.79
C MET A 118 -0.99 -2.22 5.79
N ILE A 119 -0.44 -3.41 5.56
CA ILE A 119 0.61 -3.58 4.55
C ILE A 119 0.06 -3.44 3.11
N GLU A 120 -1.18 -3.88 2.86
CA GLU A 120 -1.83 -3.65 1.56
C GLU A 120 -2.07 -2.16 1.31
N LEU A 121 -2.47 -1.40 2.34
CA LEU A 121 -2.49 0.07 2.28
C LEU A 121 -1.11 0.61 1.94
N HIS A 122 -0.06 0.19 2.67
CA HIS A 122 1.33 0.61 2.43
C HIS A 122 1.77 0.36 0.97
N MET A 123 1.42 -0.79 0.39
CA MET A 123 1.75 -1.15 -1.00
C MET A 123 0.91 -0.44 -2.06
N GLY A 124 -0.03 0.41 -1.66
CA GLY A 124 -0.92 1.11 -2.59
C GLY A 124 -2.01 0.23 -3.17
N HIS A 125 -2.38 -0.85 -2.49
CA HIS A 125 -3.48 -1.74 -2.87
C HIS A 125 -4.83 -1.37 -2.23
N GLY A 126 -4.89 -0.20 -1.57
CA GLY A 126 -6.11 0.35 -1.00
C GLY A 126 -7.07 0.97 -2.03
N PRO A 127 -8.21 1.50 -1.55
CA PRO A 127 -9.21 2.18 -2.38
C PRO A 127 -8.61 3.36 -3.15
N VAL A 128 -9.22 3.74 -4.27
CA VAL A 128 -8.74 4.86 -5.10
C VAL A 128 -8.56 6.15 -4.29
N ALA A 129 -9.51 6.48 -3.41
CA ALA A 129 -9.41 7.66 -2.53
C ALA A 129 -8.16 7.61 -1.63
N TYR A 130 -7.82 6.43 -1.11
CA TYR A 130 -6.64 6.25 -0.28
C TYR A 130 -5.35 6.39 -1.09
N LYS A 131 -5.30 5.91 -2.33
CA LYS A 131 -4.16 6.14 -3.23
C LYS A 131 -3.91 7.63 -3.47
N THR A 132 -4.98 8.42 -3.60
CA THR A 132 -4.86 9.89 -3.69
C THR A 132 -4.31 10.49 -2.41
N TYR A 133 -4.82 10.06 -1.24
CA TYR A 133 -4.26 10.45 0.05
C TYR A 133 -2.76 10.11 0.15
N GLN A 134 -2.33 8.94 -0.31
CA GLN A 134 -0.93 8.53 -0.30
C GLN A 134 -0.02 9.41 -1.16
N LYS A 135 -0.51 9.93 -2.29
CA LYS A 135 0.25 10.90 -3.11
C LYS A 135 0.48 12.20 -2.33
N VAL A 136 -0.54 12.70 -1.64
CA VAL A 136 -0.44 13.89 -0.79
C VAL A 136 0.47 13.63 0.41
N PHE A 137 0.34 12.46 1.04
CA PHE A 137 1.21 12.01 2.13
C PHE A 137 2.68 11.94 1.69
N ALA A 138 2.97 11.39 0.50
CA ALA A 138 4.33 11.33 -0.03
C ALA A 138 4.92 12.74 -0.25
N ALA A 139 4.15 13.67 -0.82
CA ALA A 139 4.58 15.06 -0.95
C ALA A 139 4.80 15.73 0.41
N GLY A 140 3.91 15.49 1.37
CA GLY A 140 4.04 15.96 2.75
C GLY A 140 5.30 15.41 3.44
N MET A 141 5.58 14.12 3.27
CA MET A 141 6.78 13.47 3.80
C MET A 141 8.07 14.07 3.23
N LEU A 142 8.14 14.27 1.92
CA LEU A 142 9.26 14.95 1.29
C LEU A 142 9.43 16.37 1.86
N PHE A 143 8.33 17.11 1.99
CA PHE A 143 8.36 18.43 2.60
C PHE A 143 8.90 18.40 4.03
N ILE A 144 8.40 17.50 4.89
CA ILE A 144 8.83 17.36 6.29
C ILE A 144 10.33 17.04 6.38
N ILE A 145 10.79 16.04 5.61
CA ILE A 145 12.20 15.60 5.61
C ILE A 145 13.12 16.73 5.14
N LEU A 146 12.81 17.34 3.99
CA LEU A 146 13.66 18.38 3.40
C LEU A 146 13.68 19.66 4.25
N SER A 147 12.53 20.08 4.77
CA SER A 147 12.44 21.26 5.63
C SER A 147 13.13 21.03 6.98
N GLY A 148 13.06 19.82 7.54
CA GLY A 148 13.81 19.43 8.75
C GLY A 148 15.32 19.45 8.53
N LEU A 149 15.80 18.85 7.43
CA LEU A 149 17.22 18.86 7.05
C LEU A 149 17.71 20.29 6.84
N TRP A 150 16.97 21.10 6.10
CA TRP A 150 17.27 22.51 5.87
C TRP A 150 17.33 23.31 7.19
N ALA A 151 16.39 23.09 8.10
CA ALA A 151 16.35 23.79 9.39
C ALA A 151 17.57 23.47 10.26
N GLY A 152 18.01 22.20 10.26
CA GLY A 152 19.24 21.76 10.94
C GLY A 152 20.49 22.39 10.32
N LEU A 153 20.65 22.31 9.00
CA LEU A 153 21.80 22.87 8.27
C LEU A 153 21.89 24.40 8.35
N SER A 154 20.74 25.07 8.44
CA SER A 154 20.68 26.54 8.56
C SER A 154 21.00 27.05 9.97
N SER A 155 20.94 26.19 11.00
CA SER A 155 21.25 26.56 12.38
C SER A 155 22.75 26.50 12.64
N LEU A 156 23.34 27.59 13.15
CA LEU A 156 24.77 27.63 13.51
C LEU A 156 25.17 26.52 14.48
N LYS A 157 24.30 26.21 15.46
CA LYS A 157 24.54 25.18 16.47
C LYS A 157 24.37 23.75 15.91
N LEU A 158 23.43 23.55 14.98
CA LEU A 158 23.08 22.20 14.50
C LEU A 158 23.69 21.84 13.15
N ARG A 159 24.27 22.80 12.41
CA ARG A 159 24.76 22.59 11.05
C ARG A 159 25.70 21.39 10.94
N ARG A 160 26.77 21.37 11.74
CA ARG A 160 27.75 20.28 11.74
C ARG A 160 27.14 18.93 12.13
N PRO A 161 26.46 18.78 13.29
CA PRO A 161 25.88 17.48 13.65
C PRO A 161 24.82 17.01 12.64
N THR A 162 23.98 17.91 12.11
CA THR A 162 23.01 17.55 11.05
C THR A 162 23.72 17.04 9.79
N ALA A 163 24.76 17.73 9.32
CA ALA A 163 25.50 17.31 8.12
C ALA A 163 26.18 15.95 8.31
N VAL A 164 26.81 15.72 9.47
CA VAL A 164 27.49 14.46 9.79
C VAL A 164 26.49 13.30 9.86
N VAL A 165 25.37 13.47 10.57
CA VAL A 165 24.36 12.40 10.71
C VAL A 165 23.68 12.10 9.38
N ALA A 166 23.28 13.13 8.62
CA ALA A 166 22.67 12.93 7.31
C ALA A 166 23.64 12.28 6.31
N GLY A 167 24.90 12.73 6.28
CA GLY A 167 25.95 12.14 5.44
C GLY A 167 26.27 10.70 5.83
N GLY A 168 26.34 10.39 7.12
CA GLY A 168 26.54 9.02 7.62
C GLY A 168 25.39 8.10 7.22
N GLY A 169 24.14 8.54 7.37
CA GLY A 169 22.96 7.78 6.94
C GLY A 169 22.95 7.51 5.42
N LEU A 170 23.31 8.51 4.62
CA LEU A 170 23.46 8.34 3.16
C LEU A 170 24.56 7.34 2.82
N LEU A 171 25.71 7.41 3.50
CA LEU A 171 26.82 6.48 3.28
C LEU A 171 26.41 5.04 3.61
N VAL A 172 25.75 4.82 4.75
CA VAL A 172 25.22 3.49 5.12
C VAL A 172 24.24 2.99 4.06
N PHE A 173 23.31 3.84 3.61
CA PHE A 173 22.36 3.46 2.55
C PHE A 173 23.08 3.05 1.26
N VAL A 174 24.04 3.84 0.78
CA VAL A 174 24.80 3.55 -0.45
C VAL A 174 25.59 2.25 -0.31
N LEU A 175 26.26 2.04 0.81
CA LEU A 175 27.05 0.82 1.04
C LEU A 175 26.17 -0.43 1.03
N LEU A 176 25.00 -0.40 1.68
CA LEU A 176 24.10 -1.55 1.73
C LEU A 176 23.29 -1.75 0.44
N ALA A 177 22.98 -0.67 -0.30
CA ALA A 177 22.27 -0.77 -1.56
C ALA A 177 23.16 -1.29 -2.71
N MET A 178 24.49 -1.14 -2.57
CA MET A 178 25.48 -1.57 -3.56
C MET A 178 26.24 -2.84 -3.17
N SER A 179 25.98 -3.42 -1.99
CA SER A 179 26.52 -4.72 -1.55
C SER A 179 25.73 -5.89 -2.13
#